data_AF-A0A935Z979-F1
#
_entry.id   AF-A0A935Z979-F1
#
_cell.length_a   1.000
_cell.length_b   1.000
_cell.length_c   1.000
_cell.angle_alpha   90.00
_cell.angle_beta   90.00
_cell.angle_gamma   90.00
#
_symmetry.space_group_name_H-M   'P 1'
#
loop_
_entity.id
_entity.type
_entity.pdbx_description
1 polymer ?
#
loop_
_entity_poly.entity_id
_entity_poly.type
_entity_poly.pdbx_seq_one_letter_code
_entity_poly.pdbx_strand_id
1 'polypeptide(L)'
;MRAKIDGVVQDVPLESGQWVAMGALIAKIAGPEKLRAEVKVAEASAKDVQKGAPVRFESPPGMLGVVERVDPSVVAGTVKLLVAISNVPPAARADQAVTGSVEIATVPNALVVGRPVSARENGPSPMFVLSADGTSARRAVPRLGRGSPREILVESGLREGDRVVVSDTSPYEAAPLLRIR
;
A
#
# COMPACT_ATOMS: atom_id res chain seq x y z
N MET A 1 29.72 -28.87 -20.95
CA MET A 1 28.75 -28.40 -19.93
C MET A 1 27.36 -28.52 -20.51
N ARG A 2 26.39 -29.01 -19.72
CA ARG A 2 24.99 -29.12 -20.15
C ARG A 2 24.16 -28.30 -19.16
N ALA A 3 23.39 -27.34 -19.64
CA ALA A 3 22.49 -26.54 -18.78
C ALA A 3 21.40 -27.46 -18.20
N LYS A 4 21.09 -27.30 -16.90
CA LYS A 4 20.05 -28.08 -16.19
C LYS A 4 18.63 -27.48 -16.31
N ILE A 5 18.51 -26.29 -16.90
CA ILE A 5 17.26 -25.54 -17.07
C ILE A 5 17.33 -24.72 -18.37
N ASP A 6 16.16 -24.47 -18.98
CA ASP A 6 16.03 -23.53 -20.10
C ASP A 6 16.09 -22.07 -19.59
N GLY A 7 16.84 -21.19 -20.26
CA GLY A 7 16.97 -19.78 -19.87
C GLY A 7 17.89 -18.95 -20.78
N VAL A 8 17.85 -17.63 -20.63
CA VAL A 8 18.71 -16.70 -21.37
C VAL A 8 19.96 -16.39 -20.54
N VAL A 9 21.14 -16.52 -21.15
CA VAL A 9 22.44 -16.21 -20.52
C VAL A 9 22.58 -14.69 -20.47
N GLN A 10 22.59 -14.10 -19.27
CA GLN A 10 22.61 -12.64 -19.11
C GLN A 10 24.02 -12.06 -18.97
N ASP A 11 25.01 -12.86 -18.60
CA ASP A 11 26.41 -12.40 -18.51
C ASP A 11 27.37 -13.59 -18.61
N VAL A 12 28.40 -13.47 -19.45
CA VAL A 12 29.51 -14.43 -19.56
C VAL A 12 30.80 -13.63 -19.40
N PRO A 13 31.27 -13.40 -18.17
CA PRO A 13 32.50 -12.66 -17.90
C PRO A 13 33.72 -13.58 -18.09
N LEU A 14 33.79 -14.31 -19.21
CA LEU A 14 34.86 -15.25 -19.50
C LEU A 14 35.40 -15.01 -20.91
N GLU A 15 36.68 -14.69 -20.99
CA GLU A 15 37.41 -14.64 -22.24
C GLU A 15 37.84 -16.06 -22.66
N SER A 16 37.84 -16.31 -23.98
CA SER A 16 38.23 -17.60 -24.54
C SER A 16 39.67 -17.94 -24.15
N GLY A 17 39.86 -18.95 -23.29
CA GLY A 17 41.18 -19.41 -22.83
C GLY A 17 41.43 -19.33 -21.32
N GLN A 18 40.47 -18.79 -20.54
CA GLN A 18 40.61 -18.64 -19.10
C GLN A 18 40.36 -19.96 -18.33
N TRP A 19 41.30 -20.32 -17.45
CA TRP A 19 41.10 -21.41 -16.48
C TRP A 19 40.16 -20.96 -15.37
N VAL A 20 39.06 -21.70 -15.15
CA VAL A 20 38.09 -21.44 -14.08
C VAL A 20 38.23 -22.48 -12.97
N ALA A 21 38.39 -21.99 -11.73
CA ALA A 21 38.42 -22.84 -10.53
C ALA A 21 37.05 -23.46 -10.26
N MET A 22 37.04 -24.67 -9.69
CA MET A 22 35.82 -25.37 -9.30
C MET A 22 35.06 -24.53 -8.24
N GLY A 23 33.86 -24.03 -8.60
CA GLY A 23 33.07 -23.12 -7.76
C GLY A 23 33.01 -21.66 -8.22
N ALA A 24 33.74 -21.29 -9.28
CA ALA A 24 33.60 -19.96 -9.89
C ALA A 24 32.19 -19.75 -10.48
N LEU A 25 31.62 -18.56 -10.27
CA LEU A 25 30.34 -18.16 -10.87
C LEU A 25 30.55 -17.93 -12.39
N ILE A 26 30.09 -18.89 -13.21
CA ILE A 26 30.36 -18.92 -14.65
C ILE A 26 29.28 -18.19 -15.48
N ALA A 27 28.03 -18.18 -15.02
CA ALA A 27 26.94 -17.44 -15.65
C ALA A 27 25.76 -17.26 -14.67
N LYS A 28 25.12 -16.09 -14.71
CA LYS A 28 23.83 -15.85 -14.05
C LYS A 28 22.72 -16.11 -15.08
N ILE A 29 21.96 -17.20 -14.88
CA ILE A 29 20.79 -17.52 -15.70
C ILE A 29 19.57 -16.89 -15.01
N ALA A 30 18.98 -15.86 -15.60
CA ALA A 30 17.70 -15.35 -15.15
C ALA A 30 16.61 -15.87 -16.08
N GLY A 31 15.62 -16.57 -15.53
CA GLY A 31 14.40 -16.90 -16.25
C GLY A 31 13.47 -15.69 -16.25
N PRO A 32 13.21 -15.03 -17.39
CA PRO A 32 12.31 -13.87 -17.45
C PRO A 32 10.87 -14.21 -17.04
N GLU A 33 10.48 -15.49 -17.06
CA GLU A 33 9.13 -15.95 -16.74
C GLU A 33 8.81 -16.02 -15.23
N LYS A 34 9.77 -15.72 -14.35
CA LYS A 34 9.55 -15.76 -12.88
C LYS A 34 10.02 -14.49 -12.18
N LEU A 35 9.78 -13.33 -12.78
CA LEU A 35 10.04 -12.06 -12.09
C LEU A 35 9.13 -11.96 -10.86
N ARG A 36 9.77 -11.62 -9.74
CA ARG A 36 9.13 -11.30 -8.46
C ARG A 36 9.50 -9.87 -8.12
N ALA A 37 8.59 -9.15 -7.50
CA ALA A 37 8.90 -7.83 -6.96
C ALA A 37 9.30 -7.95 -5.48
N GLU A 38 10.37 -7.27 -5.10
CA GLU A 38 10.68 -6.99 -3.70
C GLU A 38 10.15 -5.59 -3.37
N VAL A 39 9.19 -5.51 -2.47
CA VAL A 39 8.55 -4.25 -2.05
C VAL A 39 8.87 -3.99 -0.59
N LYS A 40 9.22 -2.75 -0.25
CA LYS A 40 9.45 -2.33 1.14
C LYS A 40 8.24 -1.56 1.65
N VAL A 41 7.71 -1.96 2.79
CA VAL A 41 6.61 -1.27 3.47
C VAL A 41 7.07 -0.84 4.86
N ALA A 42 6.52 0.27 5.38
CA ALA A 42 6.80 0.71 6.73
C ALA A 42 6.33 -0.34 7.75
N GLU A 43 7.11 -0.56 8.81
CA GLU A 43 6.82 -1.54 9.87
C GLU A 43 5.40 -1.38 10.44
N ALA A 44 4.97 -0.13 10.66
CA ALA A 44 3.64 0.18 11.18
C ALA A 44 2.49 -0.35 10.32
N SER A 45 2.68 -0.44 9.00
CA SER A 45 1.70 -0.99 8.05
C SER A 45 1.91 -2.48 7.79
N ALA A 46 3.14 -2.97 7.91
CA ALA A 46 3.51 -4.36 7.64
C ALA A 46 2.75 -5.35 8.53
N LYS A 47 2.44 -4.97 9.78
CA LYS A 47 1.70 -5.79 10.75
C LYS A 47 0.33 -6.27 10.26
N ASP A 48 -0.29 -5.51 9.35
CA ASP A 48 -1.62 -5.80 8.81
C ASP A 48 -1.54 -6.48 7.43
N VAL A 49 -0.35 -6.53 6.81
CA VAL A 49 -0.16 -7.19 5.51
C VAL A 49 -0.15 -8.71 5.68
N GLN A 50 -0.97 -9.40 4.90
CA GLN A 50 -1.05 -10.85 4.89
C GLN A 50 -0.55 -11.46 3.59
N LYS A 51 -0.11 -12.72 3.66
CA LYS A 51 0.14 -13.52 2.45
C LYS A 51 -1.16 -13.61 1.64
N GLY A 52 -1.07 -13.40 0.33
CA GLY A 52 -2.20 -13.35 -0.58
C GLY A 52 -2.81 -11.96 -0.74
N ALA A 53 -2.36 -10.95 0.02
CA ALA A 53 -2.81 -9.58 -0.14
C ALA A 53 -2.59 -9.09 -1.59
N PRO A 54 -3.59 -8.45 -2.23
CA PRO A 54 -3.43 -7.90 -3.56
C PRO A 54 -2.42 -6.76 -3.56
N VAL A 55 -1.64 -6.68 -4.64
CA VAL A 55 -0.68 -5.60 -4.89
C VAL A 55 -0.98 -5.00 -6.24
N ARG A 56 -1.09 -3.67 -6.29
CA ARG A 56 -1.23 -2.90 -7.52
C ARG A 56 0.04 -2.09 -7.72
N PHE A 57 0.63 -2.17 -8.90
CA PHE A 57 1.81 -1.38 -9.22
C PHE A 57 1.40 -0.11 -9.97
N GLU A 58 1.91 1.04 -9.52
CA GLU A 58 1.75 2.33 -10.21
C GLU A 58 2.88 2.56 -11.23
N SER A 59 4.06 1.97 -11.02
CA SER A 59 5.19 2.08 -11.94
C SER A 59 5.97 0.76 -12.00
N PRO A 60 6.11 0.15 -13.19
CA PRO A 60 5.28 0.34 -14.38
C PRO A 60 3.77 0.18 -14.09
N PRO A 61 2.90 0.98 -14.74
CA PRO A 61 1.47 0.93 -14.48
C PRO A 61 0.84 -0.35 -15.03
N GLY A 62 -0.23 -0.79 -14.38
CA GLY A 62 -1.08 -1.89 -14.87
C GLY A 62 -0.61 -3.29 -14.48
N MET A 63 0.54 -3.43 -13.82
CA MET A 63 0.90 -4.70 -13.20
C MET A 63 0.08 -4.92 -11.93
N LEU A 64 -0.28 -6.18 -11.72
CA LEU A 64 -0.97 -6.70 -10.55
C LEU A 64 -0.12 -7.83 -9.96
N GLY A 65 -0.21 -8.01 -8.65
CA GLY A 65 0.49 -9.06 -7.96
C GLY A 65 -0.21 -9.47 -6.67
N VAL A 66 0.35 -10.47 -6.02
CA VAL A 66 -0.08 -10.95 -4.71
C VAL A 66 1.13 -11.16 -3.82
N VAL A 67 0.99 -10.83 -2.53
CA VAL A 67 2.06 -11.06 -1.55
C VAL A 67 2.29 -12.57 -1.40
N GLU A 68 3.46 -13.06 -1.82
CA GLU A 68 3.87 -14.45 -1.67
C GLU A 68 4.45 -14.70 -0.26
N ARG A 69 5.20 -13.72 0.26
CA ARG A 69 5.88 -13.80 1.55
C ARG A 69 6.09 -12.42 2.17
N VAL A 70 5.89 -12.34 3.48
CA VAL A 70 6.30 -11.21 4.33
C VAL A 70 7.59 -11.62 5.05
N ASP A 71 8.65 -10.84 4.96
CA ASP A 71 9.90 -11.10 5.67
C ASP A 71 9.68 -10.86 7.18
N PRO A 72 10.06 -11.79 8.08
CA PRO A 72 9.93 -11.57 9.52
C PRO A 72 10.87 -10.47 10.04
N SER A 73 11.91 -10.11 9.29
CA SER A 73 12.92 -9.14 9.74
C SER A 73 12.53 -7.71 9.39
N VAL A 74 12.66 -6.81 10.36
CA VAL A 74 12.57 -5.35 10.14
C VAL A 74 13.97 -4.80 9.91
N VAL A 75 14.17 -4.09 8.80
CA VAL A 75 15.43 -3.43 8.47
C VAL A 75 15.17 -1.96 8.17
N ALA A 76 15.83 -1.08 8.92
CA ALA A 76 15.69 0.37 8.79
C ALA A 76 14.22 0.85 8.81
N GLY A 77 13.40 0.29 9.73
CA GLY A 77 11.99 0.64 9.88
C GLY A 77 11.07 0.14 8.75
N THR A 78 11.58 -0.74 7.89
CA THR A 78 10.80 -1.34 6.79
C THR A 78 10.83 -2.86 6.84
N VAL A 79 9.73 -3.45 6.38
CA VAL A 79 9.59 -4.89 6.16
C VAL A 79 9.60 -5.15 4.66
N LYS A 80 10.35 -6.18 4.26
CA LYS A 80 10.40 -6.62 2.87
C LYS A 80 9.26 -7.58 2.57
N LEU A 81 8.61 -7.36 1.44
CA LEU A 81 7.56 -8.22 0.89
C LEU A 81 8.06 -8.81 -0.41
N LEU A 82 7.90 -10.12 -0.57
CA LEU A 82 8.07 -10.78 -1.86
C LEU A 82 6.70 -10.90 -2.52
N VAL A 83 6.57 -10.33 -3.71
CA VAL A 83 5.31 -10.25 -4.45
C VAL A 83 5.44 -11.04 -5.73
N ALA A 84 4.51 -11.98 -5.93
CA ALA A 84 4.35 -12.68 -7.19
C ALA A 84 3.57 -11.79 -8.16
N ILE A 85 4.16 -11.47 -9.31
CA ILE A 85 3.55 -10.61 -10.32
C ILE A 85 2.69 -11.49 -11.24
N SER A 86 1.43 -11.13 -11.41
CA SER A 86 0.45 -11.92 -12.17
C SER A 86 0.54 -11.69 -13.69
N ASN A 87 0.92 -10.47 -14.09
CA ASN A 87 0.97 -10.03 -15.50
C ASN A 87 2.26 -9.25 -15.77
N VAL A 88 3.39 -9.96 -15.75
CA VAL A 88 4.71 -9.37 -16.05
C VAL A 88 4.72 -8.87 -17.52
N PRO A 89 4.97 -7.57 -17.77
CA PRO A 89 5.01 -7.06 -19.12
C PRO A 89 6.28 -7.56 -19.83
N PRO A 90 6.25 -7.79 -21.16
CA PRO A 90 7.42 -8.30 -21.90
C PRO A 90 8.68 -7.43 -21.80
N ALA A 91 8.50 -6.13 -21.54
CA ALA A 91 9.59 -5.18 -21.37
C ALA A 91 10.16 -5.11 -19.94
N ALA A 92 9.58 -5.85 -18.98
CA ALA A 92 10.09 -5.90 -17.61
C ALA A 92 11.50 -6.50 -17.58
N ARG A 93 12.37 -5.88 -16.80
CA ARG A 93 13.74 -6.36 -16.59
C ARG A 93 13.95 -6.77 -15.14
N ALA A 94 14.87 -7.70 -14.93
CA ALA A 94 15.42 -7.94 -13.59
C ALA A 94 16.01 -6.62 -13.04
N ASP A 95 15.92 -6.43 -11.73
CA ASP A 95 16.41 -5.25 -11.01
C ASP A 95 15.75 -3.92 -11.42
N GLN A 96 14.66 -3.97 -12.19
CA GLN A 96 13.86 -2.78 -12.50
C GLN A 96 13.15 -2.25 -11.25
N ALA A 97 13.23 -0.94 -11.03
CA ALA A 97 12.50 -0.28 -9.95
C ALA A 97 10.98 -0.37 -10.16
N VAL A 98 10.26 -0.66 -9.07
CA VAL A 98 8.80 -0.70 -9.06
C VAL A 98 8.25 0.13 -7.90
N THR A 99 7.05 0.67 -8.10
CA THR A 99 6.27 1.32 -7.04
C THR A 99 4.86 0.76 -7.08
N GLY A 100 4.30 0.49 -5.90
CA GLY A 100 3.02 -0.16 -5.75
C GLY A 100 2.39 0.13 -4.41
N SER A 101 1.11 -0.19 -4.32
CA SER A 101 0.31 -0.22 -3.11
C SER A 101 -0.12 -1.66 -2.81
N VAL A 102 -0.08 -2.02 -1.53
CA VAL A 102 -0.57 -3.30 -1.02
C VAL A 102 -1.93 -3.08 -0.38
N GLU A 103 -2.92 -3.84 -0.80
CA GLU A 103 -4.25 -3.79 -0.21
C GLU A 103 -4.28 -4.62 1.07
N ILE A 104 -4.45 -3.93 2.19
CA ILE A 104 -4.34 -4.52 3.54
C ILE A 104 -5.71 -5.03 4.02
N ALA A 105 -6.78 -4.30 3.71
CA ALA A 105 -8.14 -4.64 4.11
C ALA A 105 -9.15 -3.98 3.17
N THR A 106 -10.22 -4.71 2.87
CA THR A 106 -11.39 -4.21 2.15
C THR A 106 -12.58 -4.31 3.10
N VAL A 107 -13.27 -3.20 3.35
CA VAL A 107 -14.48 -3.18 4.18
C VAL A 107 -15.69 -2.96 3.27
N PRO A 108 -16.47 -4.02 2.95
CA PRO A 108 -17.66 -3.86 2.12
C PRO A 108 -18.73 -3.06 2.86
N ASN A 109 -19.51 -2.28 2.12
CA ASN A 109 -20.61 -1.45 2.67
C ASN A 109 -20.15 -0.49 3.78
N ALA A 110 -18.96 0.09 3.64
CA ALA A 110 -18.38 1.04 4.57
C ALA A 110 -18.93 2.45 4.36
N LEU A 111 -19.30 3.14 5.45
CA LEU A 111 -19.46 4.60 5.45
C LEU A 111 -18.09 5.24 5.64
N VAL A 112 -17.65 6.05 4.67
CA VAL A 112 -16.36 6.75 4.73
C VAL A 112 -16.57 8.25 4.60
N VAL A 113 -15.63 9.00 5.15
CA VAL A 113 -15.53 10.45 4.97
C VAL A 113 -14.10 10.81 4.56
N GLY A 114 -13.93 11.95 3.88
CA GLY A 114 -12.59 12.51 3.64
C GLY A 114 -11.88 12.71 4.97
N ARG A 115 -10.60 12.31 5.08
CA ARG A 115 -9.89 12.23 6.36
C ARG A 115 -9.71 13.62 6.98
N PRO A 116 -10.37 13.93 8.12
CA PRO A 116 -10.16 15.19 8.81
C PRO A 116 -8.71 15.38 9.26
N VAL A 117 -8.24 16.62 9.36
CA VAL A 117 -6.89 16.93 9.89
C VAL A 117 -6.72 16.42 11.33
N SER A 118 -7.79 16.43 12.12
CA SER A 118 -7.84 15.96 13.51
C SER A 118 -8.08 14.44 13.66
N ALA A 119 -8.18 13.71 12.55
CA ALA A 119 -8.62 12.32 12.57
C ALA A 119 -7.59 11.39 13.19
N ARG A 120 -8.03 10.67 14.22
CA ARG A 120 -7.30 9.55 14.82
C ARG A 120 -7.99 8.26 14.43
N GLU A 121 -7.21 7.27 14.04
CA GLU A 121 -7.74 5.94 13.73
C GLU A 121 -8.18 5.24 15.02
N ASN A 122 -9.24 4.42 14.90
CA ASN A 122 -9.77 3.57 15.96
C ASN A 122 -10.14 4.34 17.24
N GLY A 123 -10.85 5.46 17.09
CA GLY A 123 -11.20 6.31 18.22
C GLY A 123 -12.29 7.33 17.94
N PRO A 124 -12.81 8.00 18.98
CA PRO A 124 -13.71 9.12 18.82
C PRO A 124 -12.96 10.29 18.14
N SER A 125 -13.61 10.93 17.17
CA SER A 125 -13.08 12.12 16.51
C SER A 125 -14.16 13.20 16.47
N PRO A 126 -13.96 14.35 17.15
CA PRO A 126 -14.91 15.44 17.09
C PRO A 126 -14.92 16.07 15.70
N MET A 127 -16.13 16.24 15.15
CA MET A 127 -16.38 16.75 13.81
C MET A 127 -17.63 17.63 13.81
N PHE A 128 -17.82 18.41 12.74
CA PHE A 128 -19.04 19.20 12.54
C PHE A 128 -19.84 18.66 11.37
N VAL A 129 -21.13 18.41 11.60
CA VAL A 129 -22.10 17.94 10.60
C VAL A 129 -22.94 19.12 10.14
N LEU A 130 -22.89 19.45 8.87
CA LEU A 130 -23.70 20.52 8.27
C LEU A 130 -25.18 20.14 8.28
N SER A 131 -26.03 21.11 8.61
CA SER A 131 -27.46 21.03 8.38
C SER A 131 -27.79 20.92 6.89
N ALA A 132 -28.97 20.41 6.55
CA ALA A 132 -29.40 20.21 5.16
C ALA A 132 -29.43 21.52 4.36
N ASP A 133 -29.77 22.64 5.01
CA ASP A 133 -29.78 23.98 4.43
C ASP A 133 -28.38 24.62 4.33
N GLY A 134 -27.34 24.00 4.92
CA GLY A 134 -25.97 24.49 4.91
C GLY A 134 -25.70 25.72 5.78
N THR A 135 -26.68 26.17 6.57
CA THR A 135 -26.56 27.41 7.36
C THR A 135 -25.97 27.19 8.75
N SER A 136 -25.88 25.95 9.19
CA SER A 136 -25.35 25.59 10.50
C SER A 136 -24.57 24.28 10.46
N ALA A 137 -23.70 24.08 11.43
CA ALA A 137 -22.99 22.81 11.61
C ALA A 137 -23.02 22.40 13.08
N ARG A 138 -23.57 21.22 13.36
CA ARG A 138 -23.69 20.64 14.69
C ARG A 138 -22.46 19.82 15.03
N ARG A 139 -21.92 19.97 16.24
CA ARG A 139 -20.84 19.10 16.71
C ARG A 139 -21.34 17.66 16.88
N ALA A 140 -20.61 16.71 16.30
CA ALA A 140 -20.76 15.28 16.50
C ALA A 140 -19.40 14.68 16.90
N VAL A 141 -19.41 13.53 17.57
CA VAL A 141 -18.19 12.81 17.94
C VAL A 141 -18.32 11.38 17.44
N PRO A 142 -18.26 11.15 16.11
CA PRO A 142 -18.27 9.80 15.57
C PRO A 142 -17.07 8.98 16.03
N ARG A 143 -17.25 7.67 16.00
CA ARG A 143 -16.14 6.72 16.16
C ARG A 143 -15.59 6.41 14.78
N LEU A 144 -14.31 6.74 14.58
CA LEU A 144 -13.60 6.46 13.36
C LEU A 144 -12.84 5.14 13.49
N GLY A 145 -12.81 4.38 12.40
CA GLY A 145 -12.06 3.14 12.29
C GLY A 145 -10.70 3.36 11.64
N ARG A 146 -10.27 2.38 10.85
CA ARG A 146 -9.08 2.48 10.00
C ARG A 146 -9.35 3.37 8.80
N GLY A 147 -8.30 3.93 8.22
CA GLY A 147 -8.42 4.80 7.05
C GLY A 147 -7.19 4.75 6.16
N SER A 148 -7.33 5.31 4.97
CA SER A 148 -6.24 5.65 4.08
C SER A 148 -5.76 7.09 4.38
N PRO A 149 -4.73 7.59 3.69
CA PRO A 149 -4.37 9.01 3.77
C PRO A 149 -5.48 9.97 3.27
N ARG A 150 -6.43 9.49 2.47
CA ARG A 150 -7.50 10.34 1.87
C ARG A 150 -8.84 10.19 2.59
N GLU A 151 -9.15 9.01 3.07
CA GLU A 151 -10.47 8.66 3.58
C GLU A 151 -10.35 7.89 4.90
N ILE A 152 -11.37 7.98 5.75
CA ILE A 152 -11.42 7.22 7.00
C ILE A 152 -12.79 6.60 7.21
N LEU A 153 -12.79 5.36 7.69
CA LEU A 153 -14.00 4.61 8.03
C LEU A 153 -14.73 5.28 9.18
N VAL A 154 -16.05 5.39 9.06
CA VAL A 154 -16.95 5.78 10.13
C VAL A 154 -17.64 4.53 10.66
N GLU A 155 -17.34 4.15 11.90
CA GLU A 155 -17.94 2.99 12.55
C GLU A 155 -19.31 3.33 13.18
N SER A 156 -19.45 4.55 13.70
CA SER A 156 -20.69 5.02 14.31
C SER A 156 -20.73 6.54 14.45
N GLY A 157 -21.94 7.08 14.63
CA GLY A 157 -22.15 8.50 14.94
C GLY A 157 -22.41 9.42 13.74
N LEU A 158 -22.30 8.90 12.52
CA LEU A 158 -22.79 9.53 11.28
C LEU A 158 -23.66 8.55 10.50
N ARG A 159 -24.40 9.08 9.54
CA ARG A 159 -25.25 8.35 8.62
C ARG A 159 -24.91 8.71 7.17
N GLU A 160 -25.32 7.85 6.25
CA GLU A 160 -25.26 8.16 4.83
C GLU A 160 -26.03 9.46 4.54
N GLY A 161 -25.44 10.33 3.74
CA GLY A 161 -25.98 11.66 3.42
C GLY A 161 -25.55 12.77 4.38
N ASP A 162 -24.95 12.47 5.54
CA ASP A 162 -24.39 13.49 6.42
C ASP A 162 -23.22 14.21 5.72
N ARG A 163 -23.28 15.55 5.68
CA ARG A 163 -22.18 16.38 5.18
C ARG A 163 -21.32 16.83 6.36
N VAL A 164 -20.03 16.56 6.30
CA VAL A 164 -19.11 16.85 7.41
C VAL A 164 -18.00 17.82 7.03
N VAL A 165 -17.59 18.64 7.99
CA VAL A 165 -16.43 19.53 7.85
C VAL A 165 -15.16 18.74 8.15
N VAL A 166 -14.28 18.64 7.15
CA VAL A 166 -13.00 17.90 7.23
C VAL A 166 -11.78 18.81 7.38
N SER A 167 -11.97 20.13 7.26
CA SER A 167 -10.94 21.13 7.52
C SER A 167 -10.61 21.24 9.01
N ASP A 168 -9.53 21.94 9.35
CA ASP A 168 -9.19 22.19 10.76
C ASP A 168 -10.29 23.02 11.45
N THR A 169 -10.95 22.40 12.43
CA THR A 169 -11.96 23.03 13.28
C THR A 169 -11.52 23.13 14.75
N SER A 170 -10.22 22.96 15.04
CA SER A 170 -9.67 23.06 16.40
C SER A 170 -10.06 24.36 17.12
N PRO A 171 -10.09 25.54 16.45
CA PRO A 171 -10.53 26.79 17.10
C PRO A 171 -11.98 26.77 17.62
N TYR A 172 -12.80 25.86 17.12
CA TYR A 172 -14.24 25.80 17.35
C TYR A 172 -14.66 24.60 18.19
N GLU A 173 -13.73 23.79 18.69
CA GLU A 173 -14.03 22.50 19.33
C GLU A 173 -14.96 22.62 20.56
N ALA A 174 -14.90 23.76 21.27
CA ALA A 174 -15.76 24.05 22.42
C ALA A 174 -17.22 24.40 22.02
N ALA A 175 -17.46 24.78 20.76
CA ALA A 175 -18.78 25.19 20.31
C ALA A 175 -19.67 23.97 20.00
N PRO A 176 -20.89 23.89 20.55
CA PRO A 176 -21.83 22.82 20.21
C PRO A 176 -22.46 23.00 18.81
N LEU A 177 -22.51 24.24 18.32
CA LEU A 177 -23.11 24.62 17.05
C LEU A 177 -22.31 25.77 16.41
N LEU A 178 -22.06 25.65 15.11
CA LEU A 178 -21.51 26.72 14.27
C LEU A 178 -22.57 27.23 13.31
N ARG A 179 -22.53 28.52 13.01
CA ARG A 179 -23.38 29.15 11.99
C ARG A 179 -22.50 29.49 10.79
N ILE A 180 -22.88 28.99 9.62
CA ILE A 180 -22.16 29.20 8.36
C ILE A 180 -22.89 30.32 7.60
N ARG A 181 -22.14 31.34 7.18
CA ARG A 181 -22.63 32.47 6.39
C ARG A 181 -21.97 32.47 5.03
#